data_AF-A0A2X3EYP4-F1
#
_entry.id   AF-A0A2X3EYP4-F1
#
_cell.length_a   1.000
_cell.length_b   1.000
_cell.length_c   1.000
_cell.angle_alpha   90.00
_cell.angle_beta   90.00
_cell.angle_gamma   90.00
#
_symmetry.space_group_name_H-M   'P 1'
#
loop_
_entity.id
_entity.type
_entity.pdbx_description
1 polymer ?
#
loop_
_entity_poly.entity_id
_entity_poly.type
_entity_poly.pdbx_seq_one_letter_code
_entity_poly.pdbx_strand_id
1 'polypeptide(L)'
;MVAYRAVYRLAGRAAPTARRCSVRLFPELPRPVYQQESFWALTLDHGWLVVASSLAATAIGLGAGVAVTRPAGSAFRPLVETIAAIGQTFPPVAVLAMAVPVLGFGWLPALIALALYGILPVLQGTLAGLGSIPPGVSGVAEGMGNDRLAASV
;
A
#
# COMPACT_ATOMS: atom_id res chain seq x y z
N MET A 1 9.66 5.36 13.67
CA MET A 1 10.39 6.49 14.32
C MET A 1 11.15 6.13 15.61
N VAL A 2 10.76 5.15 16.42
CA VAL A 2 11.44 4.82 17.70
C VAL A 2 12.78 4.08 17.52
N ALA A 3 12.89 3.16 16.56
CA ALA A 3 14.12 2.39 16.32
C ALA A 3 15.23 3.20 15.62
N TYR A 4 14.84 4.08 14.69
CA TYR A 4 15.74 4.92 13.88
C TYR A 4 16.66 5.83 14.73
N ARG A 5 16.12 6.45 15.78
CA ARG A 5 16.85 7.38 16.67
C ARG A 5 17.88 6.69 17.59
N ALA A 6 17.84 5.36 17.75
CA ALA A 6 18.73 4.62 18.64
C ALA A 6 20.01 4.15 17.94
N VAL A 7 19.91 3.74 16.67
CA VAL A 7 21.02 3.15 15.90
C VAL A 7 21.95 4.23 15.33
N TYR A 8 21.41 5.37 14.91
CA TYR A 8 22.19 6.48 14.34
C TYR A 8 23.23 7.07 15.31
N ARG A 9 23.02 6.95 16.62
CA ARG A 9 23.98 7.44 17.63
C ARG A 9 25.24 6.58 17.77
N LEU A 10 25.24 5.34 17.28
CA LEU A 10 26.34 4.39 17.46
C LEU A 10 27.28 4.30 16.24
N ALA A 11 26.80 4.60 15.03
CA ALA A 11 27.53 4.37 13.78
C ALA A 11 28.51 5.48 13.35
N GLY A 12 28.47 6.67 13.95
CA GLY A 12 29.23 7.84 13.52
C GLY A 12 30.76 7.82 13.77
N ARG A 13 31.38 6.68 14.12
CA ARG A 13 32.78 6.63 14.61
C ARG A 13 33.83 5.98 13.69
N ALA A 14 33.51 5.47 12.51
CA ALA A 14 34.48 4.70 11.71
C ALA A 14 34.60 5.18 10.25
N ALA A 15 35.80 5.66 9.86
CA ALA A 15 36.46 5.54 8.53
C ALA A 15 37.15 6.84 8.02
N PRO A 16 38.41 7.12 8.42
CA PRO A 16 39.15 8.32 8.02
C PRO A 16 39.98 8.21 6.72
N THR A 17 40.19 7.01 6.13
CA THR A 17 41.32 6.80 5.19
C THR A 17 41.02 7.12 3.71
N ALA A 18 39.76 7.04 3.25
CA ALA A 18 39.37 7.38 1.87
C ALA A 18 39.40 8.90 1.55
N ARG A 19 39.92 9.71 2.49
CA ARG A 19 39.93 11.18 2.39
C ARG A 19 41.03 11.75 1.51
N ARG A 20 42.11 11.04 1.22
CA ARG A 20 43.34 11.70 0.72
C ARG A 20 43.36 12.05 -0.78
N CYS A 21 42.71 11.28 -1.66
CA CYS A 21 42.80 11.52 -3.12
C CYS A 21 41.78 12.57 -3.61
N SER A 22 40.54 12.52 -3.14
CA SER A 22 39.45 13.41 -3.61
C SER A 22 39.61 14.88 -3.16
N VAL A 23 40.44 15.17 -2.15
CA VAL A 23 40.73 16.55 -1.68
C VAL A 23 41.58 17.34 -2.68
N ARG A 24 42.38 16.68 -3.53
CA ARG A 24 43.24 17.39 -4.49
C ARG A 24 42.50 17.85 -5.75
N LEU A 25 41.44 17.16 -6.15
CA LEU A 25 40.72 17.46 -7.39
C LEU A 25 39.53 18.42 -7.18
N PHE A 26 38.98 18.48 -5.96
CA PHE A 26 37.81 19.30 -5.61
C PHE A 26 37.94 19.90 -4.19
N PRO A 27 38.76 20.95 -4.00
CA PRO A 27 39.05 21.54 -2.70
C PRO A 27 37.85 22.31 -2.08
N GLU A 28 36.92 22.80 -2.91
CA GLU A 28 35.82 23.70 -2.50
C GLU A 28 34.48 22.98 -2.21
N LEU A 29 34.40 21.66 -2.36
CA LEU A 29 33.17 20.91 -2.06
C LEU A 29 33.20 20.45 -0.59
N PRO A 30 32.47 21.09 0.35
CA PRO A 30 32.29 20.56 1.70
C PRO A 30 31.65 19.18 1.58
N ARG A 31 32.44 18.13 1.79
CA ARG A 31 32.05 16.73 1.59
C ARG A 31 30.73 16.41 2.29
N PRO A 32 29.59 16.32 1.59
CA PRO A 32 28.41 15.71 2.15
C PRO A 32 28.67 14.21 2.01
N VAL A 33 29.30 13.61 3.03
CA VAL A 33 29.25 12.15 3.17
C VAL A 33 27.80 11.86 3.51
N TYR A 34 26.98 11.54 2.51
CA TYR A 34 25.66 10.95 2.74
C TYR A 34 25.91 9.73 3.63
N GLN A 35 25.55 9.83 4.92
CA GLN A 35 25.46 8.67 5.77
C GLN A 35 24.30 7.85 5.20
N GLN A 36 24.63 6.90 4.33
CA GLN A 36 23.64 6.01 3.78
C GLN A 36 23.02 5.26 4.96
N GLU A 37 21.70 5.33 5.07
CA GLU A 37 20.97 4.42 5.93
C GLU A 37 21.41 3.00 5.60
N SER A 38 21.62 2.19 6.64
CA SER A 38 21.93 0.78 6.42
C SER A 38 20.87 0.16 5.51
N PHE A 39 21.28 -0.74 4.61
CA PHE A 39 20.35 -1.49 3.75
C PHE A 39 19.17 -2.05 4.57
N TRP A 40 19.47 -2.53 5.78
CA TRP A 40 18.49 -3.07 6.69
C TRP A 40 17.48 -2.08 7.24
N ALA A 41 17.90 -0.86 7.53
CA ALA A 41 16.98 0.21 7.90
C ALA A 41 16.02 0.53 6.74
N LEU A 42 16.55 0.67 5.52
CA LEU A 42 15.74 0.94 4.33
C LEU A 42 14.75 -0.19 4.01
N THR A 43 15.16 -1.45 4.14
CA THR A 43 14.26 -2.59 3.91
C THR A 43 13.14 -2.64 4.94
N LEU A 44 13.44 -2.36 6.21
CA LEU A 44 12.42 -2.32 7.26
C LEU A 44 11.45 -1.15 7.09
N ASP A 45 11.95 0.03 6.71
CA ASP A 45 11.10 1.18 6.41
C ASP A 45 10.16 0.89 5.21
N HIS A 46 10.69 0.27 4.16
CA HIS A 46 9.89 -0.17 3.01
C HIS A 46 8.87 -1.24 3.42
N GLY A 47 9.28 -2.25 4.18
CA GLY A 47 8.40 -3.31 4.66
C GLY A 47 7.26 -2.79 5.52
N TRP A 48 7.54 -1.85 6.43
CA TRP A 48 6.51 -1.18 7.23
C TRP A 48 5.49 -0.44 6.34
N LEU A 49 5.99 0.33 5.37
CA LEU A 49 5.13 1.08 4.44
C LEU A 49 4.21 0.14 3.63
N VAL A 50 4.75 -0.96 3.13
CA VAL A 50 4.00 -1.98 2.39
C VAL A 50 2.94 -2.61 3.29
N VAL A 51 3.29 -3.11 4.47
CA VAL A 51 2.33 -3.75 5.38
C VAL A 51 1.22 -2.78 5.78
N ALA A 52 1.55 -1.55 6.17
CA ALA A 52 0.57 -0.57 6.59
C ALA A 52 -0.39 -0.17 5.46
N SER A 53 0.14 0.09 4.26
CA SER A 53 -0.67 0.45 3.09
C SER A 53 -1.52 -0.72 2.59
N SER A 54 -0.98 -1.94 2.58
CA SER A 54 -1.71 -3.16 2.22
C SER A 54 -2.85 -3.44 3.20
N LEU A 55 -2.64 -3.34 4.51
CA LEU A 55 -3.72 -3.53 5.49
C LEU A 55 -4.85 -2.52 5.31
N ALA A 56 -4.51 -1.24 5.08
CA ALA A 56 -5.50 -0.20 4.82
C ALA A 56 -6.27 -0.48 3.51
N ALA A 57 -5.56 -0.82 2.44
CA ALA A 57 -6.16 -1.19 1.16
C ALA A 57 -7.06 -2.43 1.28
N THR A 58 -6.63 -3.44 2.04
CA THR A 58 -7.39 -4.66 2.26
C THR A 58 -8.67 -4.38 3.02
N ALA A 59 -8.60 -3.66 4.13
CA ALA A 59 -9.78 -3.33 4.92
C ALA A 59 -10.83 -2.57 4.09
N ILE A 60 -10.40 -1.57 3.31
CA ILE A 60 -11.29 -0.74 2.49
C ILE A 60 -11.80 -1.51 1.28
N GLY A 61 -10.92 -2.18 0.52
CA GLY A 61 -11.27 -2.91 -0.70
C GLY A 61 -12.16 -4.12 -0.43
N LEU A 62 -11.87 -4.88 0.63
CA LEU A 62 -12.72 -5.99 1.09
C LEU A 62 -14.07 -5.47 1.57
N GLY A 63 -14.08 -4.44 2.40
CA GLY A 63 -15.31 -3.83 2.91
C GLY A 63 -16.20 -3.30 1.79
N ALA A 64 -15.63 -2.61 0.81
CA ALA A 64 -16.35 -2.14 -0.37
C ALA A 64 -16.87 -3.29 -1.24
N GLY A 65 -16.05 -4.33 -1.48
CA GLY A 65 -16.46 -5.50 -2.25
C GLY A 65 -17.62 -6.27 -1.60
N VAL A 66 -17.59 -6.43 -0.28
CA VAL A 66 -18.70 -7.01 0.50
C VAL A 66 -19.92 -6.10 0.48
N ALA A 67 -19.75 -4.78 0.58
CA ALA A 67 -20.87 -3.84 0.59
C ALA A 67 -21.65 -3.85 -0.74
N VAL A 68 -20.96 -3.89 -1.88
CA VAL A 68 -21.60 -3.90 -3.21
C VAL A 68 -22.11 -5.28 -3.64
N THR A 69 -21.77 -6.34 -2.92
CA THR A 69 -22.33 -7.69 -3.15
C THR A 69 -23.60 -7.95 -2.34
N ARG A 70 -23.94 -7.06 -1.39
CA ARG A 70 -25.24 -7.10 -0.69
C ARG A 70 -26.36 -6.47 -1.52
N PRO A 71 -27.65 -6.85 -1.34
CA PRO A 71 -28.77 -6.33 -2.13
C PRO A 71 -28.90 -4.81 -2.07
N ALA A 72 -28.58 -4.20 -0.93
CA ALA A 72 -28.61 -2.74 -0.78
C ALA A 72 -27.52 -2.02 -1.60
N GLY A 73 -26.42 -2.71 -1.93
CA GLY A 73 -25.28 -2.17 -2.67
C GLY A 73 -25.11 -2.70 -4.09
N SER A 74 -25.87 -3.73 -4.48
CA SER A 74 -25.73 -4.43 -5.77
C SER A 74 -25.92 -3.52 -6.99
N ALA A 75 -26.77 -2.50 -6.86
CA ALA A 75 -26.97 -1.47 -7.89
C ALA A 75 -25.68 -0.69 -8.20
N PHE A 76 -24.76 -0.56 -7.25
CA PHE A 76 -23.49 0.16 -7.43
C PHE A 76 -22.34 -0.72 -7.93
N ARG A 77 -22.53 -2.04 -7.98
CA ARG A 77 -21.47 -2.98 -8.38
C ARG A 77 -20.87 -2.65 -9.76
N PRO A 78 -21.65 -2.42 -10.84
CA PRO A 78 -21.09 -2.11 -12.15
C PRO A 78 -20.26 -0.82 -12.17
N LEU A 79 -20.70 0.19 -11.41
CA LEU A 79 -19.99 1.46 -11.27
C LEU A 79 -18.63 1.25 -10.58
N VAL A 80 -18.64 0.51 -9.46
CA VAL A 80 -17.43 0.22 -8.68
C VAL A 80 -16.43 -0.64 -9.47
N GLU A 81 -16.91 -1.63 -10.22
CA GLU A 81 -16.08 -2.43 -11.13
C GLU A 81 -15.47 -1.58 -12.24
N THR A 82 -16.26 -0.67 -12.84
CA THR A 82 -15.79 0.25 -13.88
C THR A 82 -14.71 1.21 -13.36
N ILE A 83 -14.93 1.80 -12.18
CA ILE A 83 -13.95 2.69 -11.55
C ILE A 83 -12.65 1.93 -11.26
N ALA A 84 -12.75 0.71 -10.72
CA ALA A 84 -11.57 -0.11 -10.46
C ALA A 84 -10.81 -0.44 -11.75
N ALA A 85 -11.53 -0.82 -12.82
CA ALA A 85 -10.92 -1.13 -14.12
C ALA A 85 -10.21 0.10 -14.73
N ILE A 86 -10.85 1.27 -14.72
CA ILE A 86 -10.24 2.52 -15.20
C ILE A 86 -9.02 2.88 -14.35
N GLY A 87 -9.16 2.82 -13.03
CA GLY A 87 -8.06 3.17 -12.12
C GLY A 87 -6.83 2.27 -12.28
N GLN A 88 -7.01 1.00 -12.62
CA GLN A 88 -5.90 0.07 -12.90
C GLN A 88 -5.13 0.39 -14.19
N THR A 89 -5.67 1.22 -15.08
CA THR A 89 -4.94 1.69 -16.26
C THR A 89 -3.85 2.71 -15.90
N PHE A 90 -3.96 3.35 -14.74
CA PHE A 90 -2.93 4.26 -14.26
C PHE A 90 -1.74 3.46 -13.70
N PRO A 91 -0.51 3.74 -14.15
CA PRO A 91 0.65 3.08 -13.58
C PRO A 91 0.86 3.54 -12.13
N PRO A 92 1.32 2.65 -11.21
CA PRO A 92 1.52 3.02 -9.80
C PRO A 92 2.42 4.24 -9.61
N VAL A 93 3.44 4.39 -10.46
CA VAL A 93 4.36 5.54 -10.42
C VAL A 93 3.66 6.87 -10.68
N ALA A 94 2.61 6.88 -11.53
CA ALA A 94 1.85 8.11 -11.79
C ALA A 94 1.02 8.51 -10.59
N VAL A 95 0.40 7.54 -9.90
CA VAL A 95 -0.34 7.80 -8.65
C VAL A 95 0.59 8.42 -7.60
N LEU A 96 1.79 7.87 -7.44
CA LEU A 96 2.80 8.40 -6.52
C LEU A 96 3.29 9.79 -6.93
N ALA A 97 3.52 10.03 -8.23
CA ALA A 97 3.93 11.33 -8.76
C ALA A 97 2.85 12.42 -8.54
N MET A 98 1.57 12.06 -8.66
CA MET A 98 0.45 12.97 -8.39
C MET A 98 0.25 13.26 -6.90
N ALA A 99 0.62 12.33 -6.02
CA ALA A 99 0.51 12.54 -4.58
C ALA A 99 1.45 13.64 -4.06
N VAL A 100 2.64 13.78 -4.67
CA VAL A 100 3.67 14.71 -4.19
C VAL A 100 3.24 16.19 -4.24
N PRO A 101 2.70 16.73 -5.35
CA PRO A 101 2.22 18.12 -5.39
C PRO A 101 1.09 18.41 -4.40
N VAL A 102 0.26 17.42 -4.08
CA VAL A 102 -0.95 17.59 -3.26
C VAL A 102 -0.65 17.43 -1.77
N LEU A 103 0.18 16.46 -1.42
CA LEU A 103 0.41 16.04 -0.02
C LEU A 103 1.85 16.30 0.46
N GLY A 104 2.75 16.70 -0.44
CA GLY A 104 4.17 16.90 -0.18
C GLY A 104 5.00 15.61 -0.27
N PHE A 105 6.21 15.66 0.28
CA PHE A 105 7.14 14.53 0.34
C PHE A 105 7.07 13.81 1.69
N GLY A 106 7.27 12.50 1.68
CA GLY A 106 7.44 11.70 2.89
C GLY A 106 6.71 10.35 2.84
N TRP A 107 6.71 9.67 3.99
CA TRP A 107 6.07 8.35 4.14
C TRP A 107 4.54 8.42 4.05
N LEU A 108 3.92 9.52 4.53
CA LEU A 108 2.47 9.65 4.56
C LEU A 108 1.86 9.77 3.14
N PRO A 109 2.36 10.65 2.24
CA PRO A 109 1.95 10.65 0.83
C PRO A 109 2.13 9.29 0.15
N ALA A 110 3.25 8.61 0.40
CA ALA A 110 3.52 7.29 -0.17
C ALA A 110 2.54 6.23 0.35
N LEU A 111 2.24 6.24 1.66
CA LEU A 111 1.26 5.33 2.25
C LEU A 111 -0.12 5.55 1.63
N ILE A 112 -0.57 6.80 1.51
CA ILE A 112 -1.88 7.14 0.93
C ILE A 112 -1.93 6.69 -0.54
N ALA A 113 -0.90 7.01 -1.34
CA ALA A 113 -0.84 6.63 -2.75
C ALA A 113 -0.89 5.10 -2.94
N LEU A 114 -0.09 4.37 -2.16
CA LEU A 114 -0.04 2.90 -2.20
C LEU A 114 -1.35 2.27 -1.72
N ALA A 115 -1.96 2.82 -0.66
CA ALA A 115 -3.24 2.34 -0.17
C ALA A 115 -4.35 2.56 -1.20
N LEU A 116 -4.46 3.79 -1.74
CA LEU A 116 -5.45 4.12 -2.77
C LEU A 116 -5.31 3.23 -3.99
N TYR A 117 -4.10 3.06 -4.52
CA TYR A 117 -3.86 2.17 -5.64
C TYR A 117 -4.14 0.70 -5.31
N GLY A 118 -3.77 0.26 -4.10
CA GLY A 118 -3.96 -1.11 -3.63
C GLY A 118 -5.42 -1.50 -3.38
N ILE A 119 -6.33 -0.54 -3.14
CA ILE A 119 -7.76 -0.83 -2.98
C ILE A 119 -8.34 -1.50 -4.22
N LEU A 120 -7.94 -1.04 -5.41
CA LEU A 120 -8.52 -1.45 -6.68
C LEU A 120 -8.33 -2.96 -6.95
N PRO A 121 -7.12 -3.53 -6.90
CA PRO A 121 -6.92 -4.96 -7.12
C PRO A 121 -7.52 -5.79 -5.97
N VAL A 122 -7.52 -5.30 -4.72
CA VAL A 122 -8.18 -6.02 -3.62
C VAL A 122 -9.68 -6.10 -3.84
N LEU A 123 -10.31 -5.00 -4.24
CA LEU A 123 -11.72 -4.95 -4.56
C LEU A 123 -12.06 -5.92 -5.68
N GLN A 124 -11.32 -5.90 -6.80
CA GLN A 124 -11.57 -6.83 -7.90
C GLN A 124 -11.35 -8.29 -7.48
N GLY A 125 -10.29 -8.58 -6.72
CA GLY A 125 -10.05 -9.90 -6.16
C GLY A 125 -11.18 -10.36 -5.22
N THR A 126 -11.74 -9.45 -4.43
CA THR A 126 -12.88 -9.72 -3.54
C THR A 126 -14.12 -10.07 -4.35
N LEU A 127 -14.47 -9.26 -5.35
CA LEU A 127 -15.64 -9.49 -6.20
C LEU A 127 -15.52 -10.79 -7.00
N ALA A 128 -14.34 -11.06 -7.57
CA ALA A 128 -14.06 -12.32 -8.27
C ALA A 128 -14.15 -13.52 -7.31
N GLY A 129 -13.57 -13.41 -6.12
CA GLY A 129 -13.61 -14.45 -5.10
C GLY A 129 -15.03 -14.79 -4.66
N LEU A 130 -15.83 -13.78 -4.30
CA LEU A 130 -17.23 -13.96 -3.90
C LEU A 130 -18.08 -14.50 -5.06
N GLY A 131 -17.87 -14.00 -6.28
CA GLY A 131 -18.59 -14.46 -7.48
C GLY A 131 -18.23 -15.89 -7.91
N SER A 132 -17.10 -16.44 -7.46
CA SER A 132 -16.68 -17.81 -7.81
C SER A 132 -17.39 -18.91 -7.01
N ILE A 133 -18.18 -18.54 -5.98
CA ILE A 133 -18.85 -19.50 -5.10
C ILE A 133 -19.99 -20.20 -5.86
N PRO A 134 -20.02 -21.55 -5.93
CA PRO A 134 -21.09 -22.26 -6.61
C PRO A 134 -22.45 -22.06 -5.93
N PRO A 135 -23.56 -21.95 -6.70
CA PRO A 135 -24.91 -21.75 -6.14
C PRO A 135 -25.36 -22.87 -5.18
N GLY A 136 -24.83 -24.08 -5.35
CA GLY A 136 -25.14 -25.21 -4.47
C GLY A 136 -24.62 -25.04 -3.05
N VAL A 137 -23.60 -24.18 -2.82
CA VAL A 137 -23.02 -23.95 -1.49
C VAL A 137 -23.83 -22.91 -0.71
N SER A 138 -24.40 -21.91 -1.36
CA SER A 138 -25.31 -20.94 -0.71
C SER A 138 -26.61 -21.60 -0.25
N GLY A 139 -27.17 -22.52 -1.04
CA GLY A 139 -28.38 -23.27 -0.68
C GLY A 139 -28.21 -24.16 0.57
N VAL A 140 -26.99 -24.61 0.88
CA VAL A 140 -26.70 -25.32 2.14
C VAL A 140 -26.75 -24.37 3.33
N ALA A 141 -26.28 -23.13 3.19
CA ALA A 141 -26.39 -22.13 4.24
C ALA A 141 -27.85 -21.77 4.53
N GLU A 142 -28.68 -21.63 3.50
CA GLU A 142 -30.14 -21.50 3.63
C GLU A 142 -30.75 -22.68 4.41
N GLY A 143 -30.42 -23.92 4.02
CA GLY A 143 -30.91 -25.13 4.68
C GLY A 143 -30.45 -25.30 6.14
N MET A 144 -29.37 -24.64 6.57
CA MET A 144 -28.90 -24.65 7.96
C MET A 144 -29.55 -23.55 8.85
N GLY A 145 -30.58 -22.84 8.35
CA GLY A 145 -31.33 -21.86 9.13
C GLY A 145 -30.75 -20.43 9.08
N ASN A 146 -29.89 -20.13 8.10
CA ASN A 146 -29.35 -18.80 7.87
C ASN A 146 -30.28 -17.91 7.03
N ASP A 147 -31.59 -18.00 7.24
CA ASP A 147 -32.65 -17.28 6.50
C ASP A 147 -32.47 -15.75 6.50
N ARG A 148 -31.72 -15.20 7.46
CA ARG A 148 -31.45 -13.76 7.57
C ARG A 148 -30.19 -13.28 6.83
N LEU A 149 -29.33 -14.19 6.38
CA LEU A 149 -28.11 -13.87 5.61
C LEU A 149 -28.28 -14.20 4.12
N ALA A 150 -29.05 -15.24 3.78
CA ALA A 150 -29.31 -15.63 2.39
C ALA A 150 -30.22 -14.68 1.63
N ALA A 151 -31.16 -14.00 2.31
CA ALA A 151 -31.93 -12.90 1.70
C ALA A 151 -31.08 -11.64 1.41
N SER A 152 -29.77 -11.68 1.69
CA SER A 152 -28.85 -10.54 1.62
C SER A 152 -27.56 -10.75 0.82
N VAL A 153 -27.50 -11.78 -0.02
CA VAL A 153 -26.44 -12.01 -1.03
C VAL A 153 -27.13 -12.36 -2.34
#